data_AF-F6G866-F1
#
_entry.id   AF-F6G866-F1
#
_cell.length_a   1.000
_cell.length_b   1.000
_cell.length_c   1.000
_cell.angle_alpha   90.00
_cell.angle_beta   90.00
_cell.angle_gamma   90.00
#
_symmetry.space_group_name_H-M   'P 1'
#
loop_
_entity.id
_entity.type
_entity.pdbx_description
1 polymer ?
#
loop_
_entity_poly.entity_id
_entity_poly.type
_entity_poly.pdbx_seq_one_letter_code
_entity_poly.pdbx_strand_id
1 'polypeptide(L)'
;MKAFEKTAVVALSALALAAPVMADALTAIQPSEPARVVAGGAQPYEVVPGTHIPLELIHADPALVIAQVSTDVFDFHRNVAIPKGSRLIGKELRKVNERREVVWIGLQIPAASGTLRLDPPLQATMRDGSAGVVDLTPGAPLGAMTSEPFIVPH
;
A
#
# COMPACT_ATOMS: atom_id res chain seq x y z
N MET A 1 18.90 48.44 79.75
CA MET A 1 18.84 47.15 80.49
C MET A 1 17.38 46.81 80.79
N LYS A 2 17.05 45.50 80.79
CA LYS A 2 15.73 44.82 80.71
C LYS A 2 15.25 44.70 79.26
N ALA A 3 15.62 43.69 78.46
CA ALA A 3 15.63 42.22 78.64
C ALA A 3 14.23 41.63 78.82
N PHE A 4 13.67 40.99 77.80
CA PHE A 4 13.69 39.53 77.64
C PHE A 4 12.85 39.13 76.43
N GLU A 5 13.51 38.59 75.41
CA GLU A 5 12.87 37.79 74.37
C GLU A 5 12.38 36.47 74.99
N LYS A 6 11.17 36.06 74.65
CA LYS A 6 10.76 34.65 74.69
C LYS A 6 9.97 34.32 73.45
N THR A 7 10.69 33.69 72.53
CA THR A 7 10.24 33.10 71.29
C THR A 7 9.22 31.99 71.56
N ALA A 8 8.14 32.00 70.78
CA ALA A 8 7.13 30.96 70.72
C ALA A 8 7.63 29.78 69.88
N VAL A 9 7.31 28.55 70.30
CA VAL A 9 7.10 27.41 69.39
C VAL A 9 6.01 26.52 69.99
N VAL A 10 4.78 26.66 69.50
CA VAL A 10 3.73 25.65 69.65
C VAL A 10 3.65 24.90 68.33
N ALA A 11 3.80 23.58 68.40
CA ALA A 11 3.74 22.68 67.27
C ALA A 11 2.39 22.81 66.54
N LEU A 12 2.44 23.08 65.23
CA LEU A 12 1.27 23.12 64.37
C LEU A 12 1.07 21.75 63.74
N SER A 13 0.11 21.00 64.28
CA SER A 13 -0.54 19.89 63.60
C SER A 13 -1.40 20.44 62.46
N ALA A 14 -1.17 20.01 61.22
CA ALA A 14 -2.21 19.95 60.19
C ALA A 14 -1.75 19.09 59.03
N LEU A 15 -2.27 17.86 59.01
CA LEU A 15 -2.22 16.90 57.93
C LEU A 15 -2.99 17.47 56.73
N ALA A 16 -2.29 18.09 55.77
CA ALA A 16 -2.87 18.56 54.52
C ALA A 16 -2.78 17.44 53.48
N LEU A 17 -3.96 16.97 53.06
CA LEU A 17 -4.21 16.01 51.99
C LEU A 17 -3.55 16.46 50.68
N ALA A 18 -2.44 15.83 50.31
CA ALA A 18 -1.92 15.87 48.95
C ALA A 18 -2.32 14.56 48.26
N ALA A 19 -3.39 14.59 47.47
CA ALA A 19 -3.63 13.54 46.49
C ALA A 19 -2.43 13.49 45.53
N PRO A 20 -1.90 12.32 45.17
CA PRO A 20 -0.95 12.26 44.07
C PRO A 20 -1.71 12.65 42.80
N VAL A 21 -1.40 13.83 42.25
CA VAL A 21 -1.55 14.06 40.81
C VAL A 21 -0.78 12.92 40.16
N MET A 22 -1.50 11.94 39.63
CA MET A 22 -0.96 11.00 38.66
C MET A 22 -0.59 11.86 37.46
N ALA A 23 0.70 12.20 37.37
CA ALA A 23 1.26 12.74 36.15
C ALA A 23 0.86 11.77 35.04
N ASP A 24 0.09 12.28 34.08
CA ASP A 24 -0.30 11.56 32.88
C ASP A 24 0.98 10.96 32.31
N ALA A 25 1.04 9.63 32.29
CA ALA A 25 2.26 8.93 31.92
C ALA A 25 2.59 9.36 30.49
N LEU A 26 3.64 10.17 30.33
CA LEU A 26 4.23 10.52 29.05
C LEU A 26 4.25 9.24 28.24
N THR A 27 3.42 9.19 27.19
CA THR A 27 3.35 8.05 26.28
C THR A 27 4.77 7.79 25.84
N ALA A 28 5.38 6.72 26.35
CA ALA A 28 6.76 6.40 26.06
C ALA A 28 6.84 6.32 24.53
N ILE A 29 7.60 7.24 23.92
CA ILE A 29 7.87 7.22 22.50
C ILE A 29 8.59 5.89 22.27
N GLN A 30 7.86 4.89 21.78
CA GLN A 30 8.45 3.61 21.44
C GLN A 30 9.47 3.89 20.34
N PRO A 31 10.75 3.52 20.52
CA PRO A 31 11.72 3.66 19.46
C PRO A 31 11.26 2.78 18.29
N SER A 32 10.90 3.43 17.18
CA SER A 32 10.60 2.73 15.93
C SER A 32 11.86 1.96 15.51
N GLU A 33 11.71 0.71 15.10
CA GLU A 33 12.83 -0.06 14.54
C GLU A 33 13.50 0.75 13.41
N PRO A 34 14.84 0.81 13.35
CA PRO A 34 15.52 1.51 12.26
C PRO A 34 15.11 0.95 10.91
N ALA A 35 14.85 1.84 9.95
CA ALA A 35 14.60 1.44 8.57
C ALA A 35 15.78 0.64 8.03
N ARG A 36 15.54 -0.62 7.66
CA ARG A 36 16.54 -1.49 7.04
C ARG A 36 16.47 -1.31 5.53
N VAL A 37 17.60 -1.02 4.91
CA VAL A 37 17.71 -1.04 3.44
C VAL A 37 17.98 -2.46 3.00
N VAL A 38 17.06 -3.06 2.25
CA VAL A 38 17.32 -4.31 1.52
C VAL A 38 17.80 -3.93 0.13
N ALA A 39 19.11 -3.98 -0.08
CA ALA A 39 19.71 -3.76 -1.39
C ALA A 39 19.69 -5.07 -2.19
N GLY A 40 18.54 -5.35 -2.83
CA GLY A 40 18.44 -6.35 -3.90
C GLY A 40 18.53 -5.65 -5.24
N GLY A 41 19.38 -6.13 -6.14
CA GLY A 41 19.36 -5.68 -7.54
C GLY A 41 18.14 -6.25 -8.24
N ALA A 42 17.46 -5.43 -9.06
CA ALA A 42 16.39 -5.93 -9.91
C ALA A 42 16.92 -7.04 -10.84
N GLN A 43 16.10 -8.02 -11.18
CA GLN A 43 16.44 -9.05 -12.16
C GLN A 43 15.97 -8.67 -13.58
N PRO A 44 16.58 -9.20 -14.66
CA PRO A 44 16.02 -9.05 -16.00
C PRO A 44 14.59 -9.58 -16.07
N TYR A 45 13.71 -8.81 -16.71
CA TYR A 45 12.27 -9.07 -16.85
C TYR A 45 11.48 -9.10 -15.54
N GLU A 46 12.07 -8.58 -14.46
CA GLU A 46 11.37 -8.36 -13.21
C GLU A 46 10.57 -7.05 -13.25
N VAL A 47 9.29 -7.16 -12.93
CA VAL A 47 8.44 -6.00 -12.69
C VAL A 47 8.49 -5.67 -11.20
N VAL A 48 9.18 -4.60 -10.85
CA VAL A 48 9.40 -4.18 -9.46
C VAL A 48 8.13 -3.56 -8.84
N PRO A 49 8.03 -3.48 -7.50
CA PRO A 49 6.93 -2.79 -6.83
C PRO A 49 6.78 -1.32 -7.26
N GLY A 50 5.53 -0.84 -7.30
CA GLY A 50 5.20 0.52 -7.72
C GLY A 50 5.20 0.74 -9.24
N THR A 51 5.36 -0.32 -10.03
CA THR A 51 5.24 -0.24 -11.48
C THR A 51 3.78 -0.14 -11.87
N HIS A 52 3.43 0.94 -12.57
CA HIS A 52 2.11 1.12 -13.15
C HIS A 52 2.02 0.40 -14.50
N ILE A 53 1.06 -0.52 -14.62
CA ILE A 53 0.74 -1.22 -15.87
C ILE A 53 -0.47 -0.52 -16.49
N PRO A 54 -0.31 0.20 -17.62
CA PRO A 54 -1.40 0.90 -18.27
C PRO A 54 -2.28 -0.09 -19.06
N LEU A 55 -3.59 0.03 -18.88
CA LEU A 55 -4.56 -0.94 -19.37
C LEU A 55 -5.71 -0.27 -20.12
N GLU A 56 -6.30 -1.02 -21.04
CA GLU A 56 -7.56 -0.72 -21.69
C GLU A 56 -8.52 -1.89 -21.45
N LEU A 57 -9.71 -1.61 -20.93
CA LEU A 57 -10.66 -2.66 -20.60
C LEU A 57 -11.22 -3.32 -21.87
N ILE A 58 -11.21 -4.65 -21.94
CA ILE A 58 -11.82 -5.40 -23.05
C ILE A 58 -13.21 -5.90 -22.64
N HIS A 59 -13.32 -6.44 -21.44
CA HIS A 59 -14.52 -7.11 -20.96
C HIS A 59 -14.63 -6.97 -19.45
N ALA A 60 -15.85 -6.79 -18.95
CA ALA A 60 -16.13 -6.73 -17.53
C ALA A 60 -17.46 -7.41 -17.19
N ASP A 61 -17.34 -8.60 -16.61
CA ASP A 61 -18.34 -9.27 -15.80
C ASP A 61 -17.76 -9.41 -14.37
N PRO A 62 -18.56 -9.33 -13.29
CA PRO A 62 -18.08 -9.56 -11.93
C PRO A 62 -17.18 -10.80 -11.76
N ALA A 63 -17.49 -11.92 -12.44
CA ALA A 63 -16.71 -13.15 -12.36
C ALA A 63 -15.44 -13.13 -13.24
N LEU A 64 -15.40 -12.30 -14.27
CA LEU A 64 -14.32 -12.25 -15.25
C LEU A 64 -14.15 -10.83 -15.81
N VAL A 65 -13.01 -10.23 -15.49
CA VAL A 65 -12.59 -8.94 -16.03
C VAL A 65 -11.35 -9.17 -16.87
N ILE A 66 -11.33 -8.64 -18.09
CA ILE A 66 -10.19 -8.74 -19.01
C ILE A 66 -9.79 -7.35 -19.45
N ALA A 67 -8.51 -7.02 -19.31
CA ALA A 67 -7.94 -5.79 -19.83
C ALA A 67 -6.67 -6.07 -20.62
N GLN A 68 -6.40 -5.23 -21.62
CA GLN A 68 -5.21 -5.30 -22.44
C GLN A 68 -4.19 -4.27 -21.99
N VAL A 69 -2.92 -4.66 -21.94
CA VAL A 69 -1.79 -3.75 -21.77
C VAL A 69 -1.71 -2.82 -22.98
N SER A 70 -1.87 -1.52 -22.74
CA SER A 70 -2.03 -0.52 -23.81
C SER A 70 -0.69 0.02 -24.32
N THR A 71 0.37 -0.05 -23.52
CA THR A 71 1.75 0.29 -23.90
C THR A 71 2.75 -0.68 -23.28
N ASP A 72 3.91 -0.85 -23.90
CA ASP A 72 4.99 -1.67 -23.34
C ASP A 72 5.37 -1.22 -21.92
N VAL A 73 5.55 -2.20 -21.04
CA VAL A 73 6.04 -2.02 -19.66
C VAL A 73 7.48 -2.49 -19.62
N PHE A 74 8.37 -1.61 -19.16
CA PHE A 74 9.80 -1.87 -19.12
C PHE A 74 10.25 -2.27 -17.72
N ASP A 75 11.21 -3.20 -17.64
CA ASP A 75 11.93 -3.47 -16.40
C ASP A 75 13.00 -2.39 -16.14
N PHE A 76 13.73 -2.53 -15.02
CA PHE A 76 14.83 -1.64 -14.68
C PHE A 76 16.02 -1.70 -15.66
N HIS A 77 16.14 -2.79 -16.44
CA HIS A 77 17.18 -3.01 -17.44
C HIS A 77 16.79 -2.52 -18.84
N ARG A 78 15.60 -1.90 -18.98
CA ARG A 78 15.02 -1.43 -20.25
C ARG A 78 14.63 -2.55 -21.22
N ASN A 79 14.47 -3.77 -20.73
CA ASN A 79 13.80 -4.81 -21.48
C ASN A 79 12.29 -4.56 -21.46
N VAL A 80 11.59 -4.96 -22.52
CA VAL A 80 10.12 -5.00 -22.52
C VAL A 80 9.69 -6.19 -21.67
N ALA A 81 9.42 -5.95 -20.39
CA ALA A 81 8.98 -6.97 -19.44
C ALA A 81 7.55 -7.41 -19.73
N ILE A 82 6.64 -6.48 -20.01
CA ILE A 82 5.28 -6.83 -20.44
C ILE A 82 5.00 -6.13 -21.77
N PRO A 83 4.93 -6.87 -22.89
CA PRO A 83 4.66 -6.26 -24.18
C PRO A 83 3.22 -5.77 -24.27
N LYS A 84 3.02 -4.68 -25.02
CA LYS A 84 1.71 -4.20 -25.45
C LYS A 84 0.91 -5.35 -26.08
N GLY A 85 -0.39 -5.39 -25.79
CA GLY A 85 -1.27 -6.45 -26.25
C GLY A 85 -1.35 -7.66 -25.31
N SER A 86 -0.48 -7.73 -24.29
CA SER A 86 -0.65 -8.68 -23.18
C SER A 86 -2.00 -8.46 -22.48
N ARG A 87 -2.56 -9.52 -21.89
CA ARG A 87 -3.88 -9.46 -21.25
C ARG A 87 -3.78 -9.76 -19.77
N LEU A 88 -4.36 -8.90 -18.95
CA LEU A 88 -4.63 -9.21 -17.56
C LEU A 88 -6.02 -9.83 -17.44
N ILE A 89 -6.09 -10.90 -16.66
CA ILE A 89 -7.30 -11.64 -16.34
C ILE A 89 -7.55 -11.47 -14.85
N GLY A 90 -8.75 -11.03 -14.52
CA GLY A 90 -9.14 -10.66 -13.17
C GLY A 90 -10.60 -10.95 -12.87
N LYS A 91 -11.05 -10.46 -11.72
CA LYS A 91 -12.42 -10.53 -11.24
C LYS A 91 -12.73 -9.36 -10.33
N GLU A 92 -14.00 -9.01 -10.22
CA GLU A 92 -14.48 -8.06 -9.21
C GLU A 92 -14.58 -8.79 -7.86
N LEU A 93 -13.99 -8.20 -6.81
CA LEU A 93 -14.12 -8.70 -5.44
C LEU A 93 -15.36 -8.12 -4.74
N ARG A 94 -15.57 -6.82 -4.90
CA ARG A 94 -16.70 -6.09 -4.32
C ARG A 94 -16.85 -4.70 -4.94
N LYS A 95 -18.03 -4.11 -4.72
CA LYS A 95 -18.33 -2.69 -4.98
C LYS A 95 -18.54 -1.97 -3.63
N VAL A 96 -17.85 -0.85 -3.43
CA VAL A 96 -18.02 0.06 -2.29
C VAL A 96 -18.31 1.45 -2.84
N ASN A 97 -19.55 1.95 -2.64
CA ASN A 97 -20.06 3.13 -3.33
C ASN A 97 -19.87 3.00 -4.84
N GLU A 98 -19.36 4.01 -5.54
CA GLU A 98 -19.10 3.94 -6.99
C GLU A 98 -17.72 3.36 -7.35
N ARG A 99 -16.93 2.87 -6.38
CA ARG A 99 -15.66 2.20 -6.66
C ARG A 99 -15.80 0.69 -6.56
N ARG A 100 -15.25 0.01 -7.57
CA ARG A 100 -15.17 -1.44 -7.67
C ARG A 100 -13.74 -1.88 -7.39
N GLU A 101 -13.60 -2.86 -6.54
CA GLU A 101 -12.33 -3.53 -6.27
C GLU A 101 -12.19 -4.67 -7.27
N VAL A 102 -11.29 -4.51 -8.24
CA VAL A 102 -10.95 -5.53 -9.23
C VAL A 102 -9.53 -5.98 -8.98
N VAL A 103 -9.32 -7.30 -8.99
CA VAL A 103 -7.99 -7.90 -8.85
C VAL A 103 -7.63 -8.70 -10.09
N TRP A 104 -6.38 -8.58 -10.53
CA TRP A 104 -5.80 -9.33 -11.63
C TRP A 104 -5.06 -10.54 -11.09
N ILE A 105 -5.49 -11.72 -11.50
CA ILE A 105 -4.98 -13.01 -11.02
C ILE A 105 -4.12 -13.71 -12.06
N GLY A 106 -4.13 -13.24 -13.31
CA GLY A 106 -3.36 -13.83 -14.39
C GLY A 106 -2.89 -12.81 -15.41
N LEU A 107 -1.73 -13.08 -16.02
CA LEU A 107 -1.14 -12.36 -17.12
C LEU A 107 -0.91 -13.30 -18.31
N GLN A 108 -1.45 -12.96 -19.47
CA GLN A 108 -1.20 -13.65 -20.75
C GLN A 108 -0.33 -12.78 -21.63
N ILE A 109 0.74 -13.36 -22.17
CA ILE A 109 1.69 -12.66 -23.04
C ILE A 109 1.54 -13.20 -24.45
N PRO A 110 1.45 -12.33 -25.49
CA PRO A 110 1.18 -12.79 -26.85
C PRO A 110 2.19 -13.80 -27.40
N ALA A 111 3.45 -13.68 -26.99
CA ALA A 111 4.54 -14.55 -27.44
C ALA A 111 4.72 -15.83 -26.60
N ALA A 112 4.08 -15.92 -25.42
CA ALA A 112 4.24 -17.04 -24.51
C ALA A 112 2.96 -17.88 -24.45
N SER A 113 3.09 -19.20 -24.42
CA SER A 113 1.95 -20.09 -24.21
C SER A 113 1.57 -20.10 -22.72
N GLY A 114 0.30 -19.82 -22.42
CA GLY A 114 -0.26 -19.99 -21.07
C GLY A 114 -0.63 -18.68 -20.39
N THR A 115 -0.92 -18.77 -19.09
CA THR A 115 -1.26 -17.63 -18.23
C THR A 115 -0.36 -17.68 -17.01
N LEU A 116 0.50 -16.67 -16.85
CA LEU A 116 1.27 -16.47 -15.63
C LEU A 116 0.29 -16.17 -14.50
N ARG A 117 0.29 -16.98 -13.44
CA ARG A 117 -0.48 -16.69 -12.23
C ARG A 117 0.18 -15.55 -11.46
N LEU A 118 -0.62 -14.56 -11.09
CA LEU A 118 -0.20 -13.44 -10.26
C LEU A 118 -0.54 -13.76 -8.80
N ASP A 119 0.50 -13.99 -7.99
CA ASP A 119 0.38 -14.32 -6.57
C ASP A 119 1.46 -13.55 -5.78
N PRO A 120 1.11 -12.42 -5.12
CA PRO A 120 -0.25 -11.95 -4.90
C PRO A 120 -0.92 -11.38 -6.17
N PRO A 121 -2.27 -11.35 -6.23
CA PRO A 121 -3.00 -10.68 -7.31
C PRO A 121 -2.67 -9.18 -7.36
N LEU A 122 -2.65 -8.61 -8.57
CA LEU A 122 -2.46 -7.17 -8.75
C LEU A 122 -3.78 -6.42 -8.54
N GLN A 123 -3.72 -5.25 -7.93
CA GLN A 123 -4.90 -4.41 -7.73
C GLN A 123 -5.13 -3.54 -8.96
N ALA A 124 -6.38 -3.47 -9.42
CA ALA A 124 -6.77 -2.51 -10.44
C ALA A 124 -6.80 -1.09 -9.87
N THR A 125 -6.40 -0.14 -10.70
CA THR A 125 -6.42 1.28 -10.40
C THR A 125 -7.13 2.03 -11.51
N MET A 126 -7.57 3.24 -11.21
CA MET A 126 -7.82 4.24 -12.25
C MET A 126 -6.51 4.54 -13.01
N ARG A 127 -6.64 5.20 -14.17
CA ARG A 127 -5.49 5.63 -14.99
C ARG A 127 -4.48 6.50 -14.24
N ASP A 128 -4.92 7.23 -13.22
CA ASP A 128 -4.09 8.09 -12.37
C ASP A 128 -3.40 7.35 -11.21
N GLY A 129 -3.60 6.02 -11.10
CA GLY A 129 -3.08 5.20 -10.02
C GLY A 129 -3.95 5.15 -8.77
N SER A 130 -5.09 5.86 -8.72
CA SER A 130 -5.99 5.78 -7.56
C SER A 130 -6.67 4.41 -7.46
N ALA A 131 -6.81 3.87 -6.24
CA ALA A 131 -7.15 2.46 -5.99
C ALA A 131 -8.60 2.06 -6.34
N GLY A 132 -8.79 1.02 -7.15
CA GLY A 132 -10.10 0.59 -7.63
C GLY A 132 -10.55 1.31 -8.89
N VAL A 133 -11.71 0.93 -9.41
CA VAL A 133 -12.20 1.34 -10.74
C VAL A 133 -13.62 1.87 -10.65
N VAL A 134 -13.93 2.96 -11.35
CA VAL A 134 -15.29 3.55 -11.42
C VAL A 134 -16.01 3.24 -12.73
N ASP A 135 -15.26 3.11 -13.82
CA ASP A 135 -15.79 2.84 -15.16
C ASP A 135 -15.34 1.46 -15.65
N LEU A 136 -16.32 0.59 -15.88
CA LEU A 136 -16.11 -0.75 -16.44
C LEU A 136 -16.69 -0.87 -17.87
N THR A 137 -16.81 0.25 -18.58
CA THR A 137 -17.17 0.25 -20.00
C THR A 137 -16.00 -0.30 -20.84
N PRO A 138 -16.24 -1.24 -21.78
CA PRO A 138 -15.20 -1.66 -22.72
C PRO A 138 -14.56 -0.47 -23.44
N GLY A 139 -13.24 -0.45 -23.52
CA GLY A 139 -12.42 0.67 -24.00
C GLY A 139 -12.03 1.70 -22.93
N ALA A 140 -12.54 1.59 -21.69
CA ALA A 140 -12.17 2.50 -20.62
C ALA A 140 -10.68 2.34 -20.25
N PRO A 141 -9.92 3.46 -20.12
CA PRO A 141 -8.54 3.41 -19.68
C PRO A 141 -8.46 3.22 -18.16
N LEU A 142 -7.64 2.27 -17.73
CA LEU A 142 -7.39 1.97 -16.32
C LEU A 142 -5.94 1.53 -16.13
N GLY A 143 -5.59 1.12 -14.92
CA GLY A 143 -4.27 0.61 -14.61
C GLY A 143 -4.27 -0.59 -13.66
N ALA A 144 -3.08 -1.12 -13.44
CA ALA A 144 -2.77 -1.96 -12.30
C ALA A 144 -1.48 -1.45 -11.65
N MET A 145 -1.38 -1.60 -10.34
CA MET A 145 -0.16 -1.26 -9.60
C MET A 145 0.44 -2.53 -9.00
N THR A 146 1.74 -2.71 -9.18
CA THR A 146 2.47 -3.82 -8.56
C THR A 146 2.77 -3.52 -7.09
N SER A 147 2.45 -4.46 -6.21
CA SER A 147 2.80 -4.38 -4.78
C SER A 147 4.05 -5.20 -4.43
N GLU A 148 4.21 -6.34 -5.11
CA GLU A 148 5.33 -7.27 -4.94
C GLU A 148 6.02 -7.47 -6.30
N PRO A 149 7.34 -7.76 -6.31
CA PRO A 149 8.03 -8.07 -7.54
C PRO A 149 7.58 -9.41 -8.13
N PHE A 150 7.56 -9.51 -9.44
CA PHE A 150 7.41 -10.79 -10.15
C PHE A 150 8.20 -10.79 -11.45
N ILE A 151 8.65 -11.99 -11.85
CA ILE A 151 9.41 -12.19 -13.09
C ILE A 151 8.44 -12.59 -14.19
N VAL A 152 8.56 -11.92 -15.32
CA VAL A 152 7.80 -12.24 -16.51
C VAL A 152 8.56 -13.27 -17.36
N PRO A 153 7.94 -14.41 -17.75
CA PRO A 153 8.58 -15.36 -18.63
C PRO A 153 8.65 -14.81 -20.06
N HIS A 154 9.81 -14.97 -20.70
CA HIS A 154 10.10 -14.60 -22.08
C HIS A 154 10.71 -15.77 -22.86
#